data_AF-A0A0M8Y422-F1
#
_entry.id   AF-A0A0M8Y422-F1
#
_cell.length_a   1.000
_cell.length_b   1.000
_cell.length_c   1.000
_cell.angle_alpha   90.00
_cell.angle_beta   90.00
_cell.angle_gamma   90.00
#
_symmetry.space_group_name_H-M   'P 1'
#
loop_
_entity.id
_entity.type
_entity.pdbx_description
1 polymer ?
#
loop_
_entity_poly.entity_id
_entity_poly.type
_entity_poly.pdbx_seq_one_letter_code
_entity_poly.pdbx_strand_id
1 'polypeptide(L)'
;MASPSAPPEVEVDPESAKWICNDLRMRDVYREADDLAPHEEAQIVILEMEANTKALEEDAEPALREIALEHMGDSEAGADAMIPWCQENTEPVGDGIIDGYPW
;
A
#
# COMPACT_ATOMS: atom_id res chain seq x y z
N MET A 1 -31.78 25.73 18.46
CA MET A 1 -31.42 24.42 17.86
C MET A 1 -29.96 24.51 17.50
N ALA A 2 -29.13 23.52 17.87
CA ALA A 2 -27.77 23.45 17.33
C ALA A 2 -27.86 22.90 15.91
N SER A 3 -27.17 23.52 14.96
CA SER A 3 -26.98 22.90 13.64
C SER A 3 -26.17 21.61 13.81
N PRO A 4 -26.46 20.53 13.08
CA PRO A 4 -25.48 19.49 12.89
C PRO A 4 -24.30 20.13 12.13
N SER A 5 -23.18 20.32 12.82
CA SER A 5 -21.91 20.44 12.10
C SER A 5 -21.70 19.10 11.43
N ALA A 6 -21.48 19.09 10.11
CA ALA A 6 -20.93 17.91 9.48
C ALA A 6 -19.60 17.55 10.19
N PRO A 7 -19.23 16.26 10.28
CA PRO A 7 -17.83 15.93 10.52
C PRO A 7 -16.99 16.60 9.42
N PRO A 8 -15.74 17.00 9.71
CA PRO A 8 -14.85 17.44 8.66
C PRO A 8 -14.72 16.31 7.63
N GLU A 9 -14.91 16.62 6.35
CA GLU A 9 -14.46 15.74 5.28
C GLU A 9 -12.93 15.71 5.38
N VAL A 10 -12.37 14.54 5.69
CA VAL A 10 -10.92 14.37 5.79
C VAL A 10 -10.33 14.50 4.38
N GLU A 11 -9.39 15.44 4.23
CA GLU A 11 -8.72 15.68 2.95
C GLU A 11 -7.78 14.50 2.68
N VAL A 12 -7.96 13.82 1.54
CA VAL A 12 -7.13 12.67 1.16
C VAL A 12 -5.71 13.15 0.86
N ASP A 13 -4.70 12.53 1.48
CA ASP A 13 -3.30 12.81 1.18
C ASP A 13 -2.99 12.37 -0.26
N PRO A 14 -2.59 13.29 -1.16
CA PRO A 14 -2.25 12.95 -2.55
C PRO A 14 -1.00 12.08 -2.68
N GLU A 15 -0.19 11.90 -1.63
CA GLU A 15 0.90 10.92 -1.65
C GLU A 15 0.55 9.55 -1.05
N SER A 16 -0.62 9.37 -0.41
CA SER A 16 -0.99 8.12 0.28
C SER A 16 -0.93 6.90 -0.65
N ALA A 17 -1.57 6.97 -1.81
CA ALA A 17 -1.52 5.94 -2.85
C ALA A 17 -0.09 5.60 -3.28
N LYS A 18 0.75 6.63 -3.49
CA LYS A 18 2.15 6.48 -3.89
C LYS A 18 2.95 5.74 -2.82
N TRP A 19 2.76 6.04 -1.54
CA TRP A 19 3.48 5.39 -0.44
C TRP A 19 3.00 3.96 -0.19
N ILE A 20 1.68 3.71 -0.15
CA ILE A 20 1.10 2.36 -0.03
C ILE A 20 1.60 1.45 -1.17
N CYS A 21 1.53 1.94 -2.42
CA CYS A 21 2.00 1.17 -3.56
C CYS A 21 3.52 0.95 -3.53
N ASN A 22 4.33 1.94 -3.13
CA ASN A 22 5.78 1.78 -3.01
C ASN A 22 6.17 0.62 -2.09
N ASP A 23 5.48 0.47 -0.94
CA ASP A 23 5.73 -0.65 -0.03
C ASP A 23 5.42 -2.00 -0.68
N LEU A 24 4.34 -2.06 -1.48
CA LEU A 24 3.91 -3.29 -2.18
C LEU A 24 4.89 -3.75 -3.25
N ARG A 25 5.50 -2.84 -4.05
CA ARG A 25 6.60 -3.26 -4.96
C ARG A 25 7.90 -3.57 -4.23
N MET A 26 8.21 -2.91 -3.11
CA MET A 26 9.34 -3.35 -2.28
C MET A 26 9.14 -4.77 -1.75
N ARG A 27 7.90 -5.11 -1.34
CA ARG A 27 7.51 -6.45 -0.90
C ARG A 27 7.64 -7.47 -2.02
N ASP A 28 7.13 -7.17 -3.20
CA ASP A 28 7.22 -8.09 -4.34
C ASP A 28 8.67 -8.26 -4.82
N VAL A 29 9.50 -7.21 -4.80
CA VAL A 29 10.96 -7.31 -5.03
C VAL A 29 11.65 -8.24 -4.03
N TYR A 30 11.23 -8.26 -2.76
CA TYR A 30 11.70 -9.28 -1.81
C TYR A 30 11.14 -10.68 -2.12
N ARG A 31 9.86 -10.80 -2.52
CA ARG A 31 9.25 -12.10 -2.90
C ARG A 31 9.89 -12.73 -4.14
N GLU A 32 10.45 -11.93 -5.05
CA GLU A 32 11.16 -12.39 -6.26
C GLU A 32 12.65 -12.71 -6.05
N ALA A 33 13.23 -12.42 -4.88
CA ALA A 33 14.67 -12.58 -4.64
C ALA A 33 15.06 -13.99 -4.17
N ASP A 34 16.06 -14.58 -4.85
CA ASP A 34 16.71 -15.83 -4.43
C ASP A 34 17.52 -15.65 -3.12
N ASP A 35 17.58 -16.71 -2.30
CA ASP A 35 18.43 -16.85 -1.10
C ASP A 35 18.29 -15.71 -0.04
N LEU A 36 17.08 -15.19 0.19
CA LEU A 36 16.77 -14.24 1.27
C LEU A 36 17.34 -14.64 2.63
N ALA A 37 17.86 -13.68 3.39
CA ALA A 37 18.14 -13.86 4.81
C ALA A 37 16.85 -13.70 5.66
N PRO A 38 16.74 -14.32 6.85
CA PRO A 38 15.50 -14.31 7.66
C PRO A 38 15.00 -12.93 8.17
N HIS A 39 15.76 -11.87 7.93
CA HIS A 39 15.33 -10.48 8.21
C HIS A 39 14.70 -9.81 7.00
N GLU A 40 14.97 -10.31 5.80
CA GLU A 40 14.37 -9.89 4.53
C GLU A 40 13.07 -10.65 4.28
N GLU A 41 13.01 -11.94 4.66
CA GLU A 41 11.75 -12.69 4.80
C GLU A 41 10.76 -11.95 5.74
N ALA A 42 11.26 -11.43 6.87
CA ALA A 42 10.45 -10.63 7.79
C ALA A 42 10.05 -9.26 7.20
N GLN A 43 10.85 -8.69 6.29
CA GLN A 43 10.56 -7.41 5.65
C GLN A 43 9.35 -7.50 4.70
N ILE A 44 9.11 -8.66 4.05
CA ILE A 44 7.88 -8.94 3.28
C ILE A 44 6.65 -8.71 4.15
N VAL A 45 6.59 -9.36 5.31
CA VAL A 45 5.45 -9.27 6.26
C VAL A 45 5.31 -7.85 6.82
N ILE A 46 6.42 -7.16 7.11
CA ILE A 46 6.40 -5.77 7.57
C ILE A 46 5.79 -4.86 6.50
N LEU A 47 6.17 -5.00 5.22
CA LEU A 47 5.65 -4.18 4.14
C LEU A 47 4.16 -4.45 3.84
N GLU A 48 3.72 -5.72 3.95
CA GLU A 48 2.29 -6.07 3.90
C GLU A 48 1.50 -5.38 5.04
N MET A 49 2.01 -5.45 6.27
CA MET A 49 1.38 -4.80 7.42
C MET A 49 1.39 -3.26 7.30
N GLU A 50 2.48 -2.67 6.82
CA GLU A 50 2.59 -1.22 6.61
C GLU A 50 1.65 -0.73 5.52
N ALA A 51 1.61 -1.39 4.36
CA ALA A 51 0.70 -1.03 3.25
C ALA A 51 -0.78 -1.09 3.69
N ASN A 52 -1.18 -2.16 4.38
CA ASN A 52 -2.54 -2.28 4.93
C ASN A 52 -2.82 -1.24 6.03
N THR A 53 -1.85 -0.92 6.89
CA THR A 53 -2.03 0.08 7.94
C THR A 53 -2.21 1.47 7.36
N LYS A 54 -1.36 1.86 6.40
CA LYS A 54 -1.43 3.15 5.67
C LYS A 54 -2.73 3.25 4.87
N ALA A 55 -3.17 2.17 4.23
CA ALA A 55 -4.46 2.13 3.53
C ALA A 55 -5.68 2.30 4.46
N LEU A 56 -5.58 1.98 5.75
CA LEU A 56 -6.67 2.13 6.72
C LEU A 56 -6.79 3.54 7.34
N GLU A 57 -5.89 4.48 7.00
CA GLU A 57 -5.90 5.85 7.55
C GLU A 57 -7.06 6.69 6.96
N GLU A 58 -7.58 7.68 7.70
CA GLU A 58 -8.80 8.43 7.30
C GLU A 58 -8.56 9.37 6.10
N ASP A 59 -7.31 9.74 5.86
CA ASP A 59 -6.76 10.50 4.74
C ASP A 59 -6.16 9.61 3.62
N ALA A 60 -6.22 8.28 3.74
CA ALA A 60 -5.76 7.37 2.69
C ALA A 60 -6.64 7.38 1.43
N GLU A 61 -6.03 7.05 0.28
CA GLU A 61 -6.69 6.78 -1.00
C GLU A 61 -7.91 5.87 -0.82
N PRO A 62 -9.15 6.36 -1.10
CA PRO A 62 -10.38 5.63 -0.83
C PRO A 62 -10.46 4.24 -1.44
N ALA A 63 -9.92 4.01 -2.64
CA ALA A 63 -9.96 2.69 -3.29
C ALA A 63 -9.06 1.66 -2.59
N LEU A 64 -7.86 2.05 -2.19
CA LEU A 64 -6.95 1.19 -1.40
C LEU A 64 -7.52 0.93 0.00
N ARG A 65 -8.18 1.92 0.60
CA ARG A 65 -8.86 1.76 1.89
C ARG A 65 -10.05 0.80 1.84
N GLU A 66 -10.83 0.81 0.76
CA GLU A 66 -11.94 -0.14 0.58
C GLU A 66 -11.40 -1.58 0.57
N ILE A 67 -10.33 -1.84 -0.18
CA ILE A 67 -9.65 -3.14 -0.22
C ILE A 67 -9.10 -3.55 1.17
N ALA A 68 -8.40 -2.65 1.86
CA ALA A 68 -7.84 -2.93 3.19
C ALA A 68 -8.93 -3.15 4.27
N LEU A 69 -10.13 -2.57 4.09
CA LEU A 69 -11.30 -2.85 4.94
C LEU A 69 -11.94 -4.21 4.64
N GLU A 70 -12.05 -4.61 3.36
CA GLU A 70 -12.55 -5.94 2.98
C GLU A 70 -11.65 -7.07 3.53
N HIS A 71 -10.34 -6.83 3.56
CA HIS A 71 -9.32 -7.79 4.02
C HIS A 71 -8.87 -7.57 5.48
N MET A 72 -9.61 -6.79 6.29
CA MET A 72 -9.20 -6.45 7.66
C MET A 72 -8.94 -7.69 8.54
N GLY A 73 -7.66 -7.92 8.86
CA GLY A 73 -7.19 -9.06 9.65
C GLY A 73 -6.33 -10.06 8.87
N ASP A 74 -6.23 -9.91 7.54
CA ASP A 74 -5.39 -10.72 6.64
C ASP A 74 -4.57 -9.78 5.74
N SER A 75 -3.39 -9.37 6.23
CA SER A 75 -2.53 -8.39 5.54
C SER A 75 -1.89 -8.94 4.27
N GLU A 76 -1.71 -10.26 4.15
CA GLU A 76 -1.22 -10.87 2.91
C GLU A 76 -2.29 -10.77 1.83
N ALA A 77 -3.52 -11.19 2.12
CA ALA A 77 -4.63 -11.10 1.16
C ALA A 77 -4.97 -9.65 0.80
N GLY A 78 -4.92 -8.72 1.75
CA GLY A 78 -5.11 -7.29 1.49
C GLY A 78 -4.01 -6.68 0.63
N ALA A 79 -2.74 -7.09 0.83
CA ALA A 79 -1.63 -6.66 -0.03
C ALA A 79 -1.77 -7.18 -1.46
N ASP A 80 -2.07 -8.48 -1.63
CA ASP A 80 -2.29 -9.10 -2.94
C ASP A 80 -3.49 -8.48 -3.69
N ALA A 81 -4.53 -8.04 -2.96
CA ALA A 81 -5.69 -7.37 -3.55
C ALA A 81 -5.40 -5.89 -3.94
N MET A 82 -4.48 -5.20 -3.27
CA MET A 82 -4.09 -3.82 -3.59
C MET A 82 -3.11 -3.71 -4.78
N ILE A 83 -2.27 -4.72 -5.03
CA ILE A 83 -1.25 -4.70 -6.10
C ILE A 83 -1.83 -4.41 -7.50
N PRO A 84 -2.92 -5.05 -7.97
CA PRO A 84 -3.51 -4.74 -9.28
C PRO A 84 -3.96 -3.28 -9.40
N TRP A 85 -4.54 -2.71 -8.34
CA TRP A 85 -4.91 -1.29 -8.34
C TRP A 85 -3.67 -0.40 -8.47
N CYS A 86 -2.60 -0.72 -7.75
CA CYS A 86 -1.33 0.00 -7.83
C CYS A 86 -0.68 -0.06 -9.21
N GLN A 87 -0.75 -1.21 -9.89
CA GLN A 87 -0.28 -1.40 -11.27
C GLN A 87 -1.07 -0.54 -12.27
N GLU A 88 -2.39 -0.42 -12.10
CA GLU A 88 -3.26 0.35 -13.00
C GLU A 88 -3.22 1.87 -12.76
N ASN A 89 -3.05 2.33 -11.52
CA ASN A 89 -3.35 3.72 -11.12
C ASN A 89 -2.13 4.57 -10.70
N THR A 90 -0.93 4.00 -10.60
CA THR A 90 0.28 4.77 -10.24
C THR A 90 1.41 4.55 -11.26
N GLU A 91 2.30 5.52 -11.43
CA GLU A 91 3.53 5.31 -12.21
C GLU A 91 4.62 4.62 -11.36
N PRO A 92 5.57 3.86 -11.97
CA PRO A 92 6.73 3.34 -11.26
C PRO A 92 7.54 4.44 -10.57
N VAL A 93 7.78 4.29 -9.26
CA VAL A 93 8.54 5.25 -8.44
C VAL A 93 10.04 5.09 -8.70
N GLY A 94 10.53 5.50 -9.88
CA GLY A 94 11.93 5.23 -10.25
C GLY A 94 12.44 5.74 -11.60
N ASP A 95 12.34 7.04 -11.90
CA ASP A 95 13.05 7.66 -13.05
C ASP A 95 14.56 7.87 -12.74
N GLY A 96 15.24 6.79 -12.30
CA GLY A 96 16.40 6.86 -11.40
C GLY A 96 17.45 5.75 -11.48
N ILE A 97 17.49 4.99 -12.59
CA ILE A 97 18.57 4.04 -12.96
C ILE A 97 18.93 2.99 -11.89
N ILE A 98 18.15 1.91 -11.86
CA ILE A 98 18.71 0.55 -11.68
C ILE A 98 18.03 -0.34 -12.74
N ASP A 99 18.79 -1.19 -13.43
CA ASP A 99 18.23 -2.13 -14.41
C ASP A 99 17.31 -3.15 -13.73
N GLY A 100 16.10 -3.32 -14.27
CA GLY A 100 15.44 -4.64 -14.28
C GLY A 100 14.40 -4.99 -13.22
N TYR A 101 13.97 -4.06 -12.35
CA TYR A 101 12.83 -4.31 -11.43
C TYR A 101 11.52 -3.70 -11.98
N PRO A 102 10.57 -4.53 -12.47
CA PRO A 102 9.40 -4.07 -13.22
C PRO A 102 8.16 -3.89 -12.33
N TRP A 103 7.02 -3.68 -13.02
CA TRP A 103 5.64 -3.74 -12.56
C TRP A 103 4.75 -4.30 -13.69
#